data_AF-A0A317EDI9-F1
#
_entry.id   AF-A0A317EDI9-F1
#
_cell.length_a   1.000
_cell.length_b   1.000
_cell.length_c   1.000
_cell.angle_alpha   90.00
_cell.angle_beta   90.00
_cell.angle_gamma   90.00
#
_symmetry.space_group_name_H-M   'P 1'
#
loop_
_entity.id
_entity.type
_entity.pdbx_description
1 polymer ?
#
loop_
_entity_poly.entity_id
_entity_poly.type
_entity_poly.pdbx_seq_one_letter_code
_entity_poly.pdbx_strand_id
1 'polypeptide(L)'
;MRNVDGSSRQQILTRCRAGDPVELRPEPTNPHDSNAVAVYVSGRQVGYVSRQKAPRILRDIECSRIIFVSVYKVSGGTKEKPSRGIVLYVAVRA
;
A
#
# COMPACT_ATOMS: atom_id res chain seq x y z
N MET A 1 -7.45 -6.75 12.06
CA MET A 1 -7.99 -7.40 10.85
C MET A 1 -6.94 -8.32 10.26
N ARG A 2 -7.32 -9.55 9.89
CA ARG A 2 -6.46 -10.48 9.17
C ARG A 2 -6.68 -10.31 7.67
N ASN A 3 -5.64 -10.52 6.88
CA ASN A 3 -5.72 -10.63 5.43
C ASN A 3 -6.34 -11.98 5.04
N VAL A 4 -6.64 -12.16 3.75
CA VAL A 4 -7.20 -13.41 3.21
C VAL A 4 -6.26 -14.60 3.45
N ASP A 5 -4.95 -14.39 3.39
CA ASP A 5 -3.92 -15.40 3.68
C ASP A 5 -3.75 -15.70 5.19
N GLY A 6 -4.62 -15.15 6.04
CA GLY A 6 -4.58 -15.32 7.50
C GLY A 6 -3.55 -14.44 8.22
N SER A 7 -2.68 -13.72 7.49
CA SER A 7 -1.67 -12.87 8.09
C SER A 7 -2.29 -11.64 8.78
N SER A 8 -1.72 -11.22 9.91
CA SER A 8 -2.17 -10.02 10.61
C SER A 8 -1.50 -8.79 10.01
N ARG A 9 -2.29 -7.95 9.34
CA ARG A 9 -1.85 -6.67 8.78
C ARG A 9 -1.09 -5.80 9.78
N GLN A 10 -1.59 -5.73 11.02
CA GLN A 10 -0.94 -4.95 12.08
C GLN A 10 0.41 -5.54 12.53
N GLN A 11 0.58 -6.87 12.49
CA GLN A 11 1.87 -7.53 12.78
C GLN A 11 2.87 -7.43 11.63
N ILE A 12 2.39 -7.33 10.38
CA ILE A 12 3.28 -7.06 9.24
C ILE A 12 3.81 -5.62 9.36
N LEU A 13 2.90 -4.67 9.62
CA LEU A 13 3.22 -3.25 9.74
C LEU A 13 4.17 -2.90 10.90
N THR A 14 4.29 -3.73 11.94
CA THR A 14 5.31 -3.52 12.99
C THR A 14 6.73 -3.85 12.53
N ARG A 15 6.87 -4.62 11.45
CA ARG A 15 8.16 -5.01 10.89
C ARG A 15 8.59 -4.13 9.72
N CYS A 16 7.67 -3.35 9.14
CA CYS A 16 7.96 -2.40 8.09
C CYS A 16 8.91 -1.29 8.57
N ARG A 17 9.81 -0.87 7.69
CA ARG A 17 10.76 0.23 7.88
C ARG A 17 10.75 1.15 6.66
N ALA A 18 11.20 2.38 6.85
CA ALA A 18 11.40 3.29 5.73
C ALA A 18 12.42 2.68 4.74
N GLY A 19 12.13 2.80 3.44
CA GLY A 19 12.92 2.19 2.38
C GLY A 19 12.49 0.77 1.99
N ASP A 20 11.65 0.09 2.77
CA ASP A 20 11.17 -1.25 2.41
C ASP A 20 10.45 -1.21 1.04
N PRO A 21 10.75 -2.15 0.13
CA PRO A 21 10.12 -2.20 -1.18
C PRO A 21 8.62 -2.52 -1.06
N VAL A 22 7.84 -1.89 -1.92
CA VAL A 22 6.38 -2.03 -1.95
C VAL A 22 5.95 -2.48 -3.34
N GLU A 23 5.08 -3.47 -3.39
CA GLU A 23 4.38 -3.88 -4.60
C GLU A 23 2.97 -3.29 -4.61
N LEU A 24 2.56 -2.77 -5.76
CA LEU A 24 1.21 -2.27 -6.00
C LEU A 24 0.48 -3.23 -6.95
N ARG A 25 -0.73 -3.64 -6.58
CA ARG A 25 -1.55 -4.58 -7.36
C ARG A 25 -2.94 -3.98 -7.59
N PRO A 26 -3.26 -3.55 -8.83
CA PRO A 26 -4.61 -3.14 -9.20
C PRO A 26 -5.62 -4.27 -8.99
N GLU A 27 -6.81 -3.94 -8.47
CA GLU A 27 -7.94 -4.87 -8.32
C GLU A 27 -9.18 -4.29 -9.01
N PRO A 28 -9.25 -4.28 -10.36
CA PRO A 28 -10.34 -3.66 -11.10
C PRO A 28 -11.72 -4.29 -10.85
N THR A 29 -11.74 -5.54 -10.38
CA THR A 29 -12.94 -6.29 -10.02
C THR A 29 -13.29 -6.20 -8.54
N ASN A 30 -12.60 -5.34 -7.76
CA ASN A 30 -12.90 -5.17 -6.35
C ASN A 30 -14.33 -4.62 -6.18
N PRO A 31 -15.21 -5.28 -5.40
CA PRO A 31 -16.62 -4.94 -5.32
C PRO A 31 -16.90 -3.59 -4.64
N HIS A 32 -15.91 -3.02 -3.93
CA HIS A 32 -16.06 -1.76 -3.20
C HIS A 32 -15.58 -0.55 -4.00
N ASP A 33 -14.54 -0.73 -4.82
CA ASP A 33 -13.91 0.34 -5.58
C ASP A 33 -13.15 -0.24 -6.77
N SER A 34 -13.62 0.01 -7.99
CA SER A 34 -12.93 -0.43 -9.22
C SER A 34 -11.56 0.21 -9.41
N ASN A 35 -11.26 1.29 -8.67
CA ASN A 35 -9.94 1.90 -8.66
C ASN A 35 -9.02 1.33 -7.56
N ALA A 36 -9.44 0.29 -6.82
CA ALA A 36 -8.67 -0.24 -5.72
C ALA A 36 -7.27 -0.69 -6.17
N VAL A 37 -6.24 -0.21 -5.45
CA VAL A 37 -4.86 -0.66 -5.63
C VAL A 37 -4.37 -1.20 -4.30
N ALA A 38 -4.21 -2.51 -4.23
CA ALA A 38 -3.69 -3.18 -3.06
C ALA A 38 -2.18 -2.95 -2.93
N VAL A 39 -1.74 -2.80 -1.68
CA VAL A 39 -0.35 -2.49 -1.29
C VAL A 39 0.21 -3.71 -0.57
N TYR A 40 1.34 -4.21 -1.06
CA TYR A 40 2.02 -5.39 -0.53
C TYR A 40 3.44 -5.05 -0.09
N VAL A 41 3.87 -5.62 1.03
CA VAL A 41 5.25 -5.56 1.53
C VAL A 41 5.69 -6.99 1.82
N SER A 42 6.85 -7.38 1.30
CA SER A 42 7.38 -8.76 1.41
C SER A 42 6.34 -9.82 1.05
N GLY A 43 5.61 -9.61 -0.05
CA GLY A 43 4.58 -10.52 -0.56
C GLY A 43 3.28 -10.56 0.24
N ARG A 44 3.13 -9.75 1.30
CA ARG A 44 1.91 -9.74 2.14
C ARG A 44 1.16 -8.43 2.02
N GLN A 45 -0.16 -8.51 1.95
CA GLN A 45 -0.99 -7.32 1.83
C GLN A 45 -0.92 -6.48 3.11
N VAL A 46 -0.55 -5.22 2.99
CA VAL A 46 -0.51 -4.25 4.09
C VAL A 46 -1.52 -3.13 3.92
N GLY A 47 -2.23 -3.11 2.78
CA GLY A 47 -3.37 -2.25 2.60
C GLY A 47 -3.81 -1.95 1.20
N TYR A 48 -4.39 -0.77 1.06
CA TYR A 48 -4.81 -0.18 -0.20
C TYR A 48 -4.29 1.25 -0.27
N VAL A 49 -3.99 1.72 -1.47
CA VAL A 49 -3.81 3.14 -1.75
C VAL A 49 -5.10 3.87 -1.37
N SER A 50 -4.99 5.06 -0.78
CA SER A 50 -6.16 5.86 -0.44
C SER A 50 -7.01 6.11 -1.69
N ARG A 51 -8.33 5.91 -1.60
CA ARG A 51 -9.29 6.04 -2.71
C ARG A 51 -9.10 7.28 -3.57
N GLN A 52 -8.83 8.44 -2.95
CA GLN A 52 -8.59 9.70 -3.67
C GLN A 52 -7.33 9.71 -4.56
N LYS A 53 -6.31 8.92 -4.21
CA LYS A 53 -5.02 8.84 -4.94
C LYS A 53 -4.98 7.66 -5.91
N ALA A 54 -5.86 6.68 -5.74
CA ALA A 54 -5.82 5.43 -6.49
C ALA A 54 -5.97 5.63 -8.02
N PRO A 55 -6.84 6.51 -8.55
CA PRO A 55 -6.92 6.76 -10.00
C PRO A 55 -5.62 7.27 -10.62
N ARG A 56 -4.88 8.13 -9.90
CA ARG A 56 -3.56 8.61 -10.36
C ARG A 56 -2.54 7.47 -10.40
N ILE A 57 -2.51 6.66 -9.35
CA ILE A 57 -1.60 5.50 -9.28
C ILE A 57 -1.91 4.49 -10.39
N LEU A 58 -3.18 4.22 -10.67
CA LEU A 58 -3.57 3.35 -11.79
C LEU A 58 -3.06 3.87 -13.13
N ARG A 59 -3.28 5.16 -13.41
CA ARG A 59 -2.75 5.80 -14.63
C ARG A 59 -1.22 5.66 -14.71
N ASP A 60 -0.51 5.88 -13.61
CA ASP A 60 0.95 5.78 -13.59
C ASP A 60 1.43 4.32 -13.79
N ILE A 61 0.65 3.31 -13.35
CA ILE A 61 0.89 1.89 -13.62
C ILE A 61 0.63 1.58 -15.10
N GLU A 62 -0.53 1.96 -15.64
CA GLU A 62 -0.94 1.71 -17.02
C GLU A 62 0.04 2.32 -18.03
N CYS A 63 0.49 3.55 -17.78
CA CYS A 63 1.50 4.21 -18.61
C CYS A 63 2.93 3.71 -18.35
N SER A 64 3.15 2.69 -17.52
CA SER A 64 4.47 2.17 -17.14
C SER A 64 5.42 3.27 -16.64
N ARG A 65 4.89 4.23 -15.89
CA ARG A 65 5.63 5.38 -15.34
C ARG A 65 6.22 5.09 -13.98
N ILE A 66 5.68 4.15 -13.20
CA ILE A 66 6.24 3.84 -11.88
C ILE A 66 7.66 3.27 -12.03
N ILE A 67 8.64 3.96 -11.45
CA ILE A 67 10.04 3.52 -11.41
C ILE A 67 10.24 2.56 -10.22
N PHE A 68 9.84 3.00 -9.02
CA PHE A 68 9.84 2.19 -7.81
C PHE A 68 8.89 2.76 -6.75
N VAL A 69 8.49 1.91 -5.82
CA VAL A 69 7.66 2.27 -4.66
C VAL A 69 8.31 1.72 -3.41
N SER A 70 8.36 2.53 -2.36
CA SER A 70 8.87 2.12 -1.05
C SER A 70 8.05 2.71 0.09
N VAL A 71 8.22 2.16 1.28
CA VAL A 71 7.70 2.76 2.50
C VAL A 71 8.46 4.07 2.76
N TYR A 72 7.75 5.19 2.76
CA TYR A 72 8.32 6.47 3.19
C TYR A 72 8.43 6.52 4.72
N LYS A 73 7.34 6.18 5.42
CA LYS A 73 7.32 6.06 6.87
C LYS A 73 6.18 5.16 7.34
N VAL A 74 6.36 4.56 8.51
CA VAL A 74 5.28 3.95 9.29
C VAL A 74 4.58 5.05 10.09
N SER A 75 3.26 4.99 10.18
CA SER A 75 2.43 5.94 10.94
C SER A 75 1.53 5.21 11.93
N GLY A 76 1.09 5.90 12.98
CA GLY A 76 0.25 5.32 14.03
C GLY A 76 1.00 4.29 14.89
N GLY A 77 0.26 3.40 15.54
CA GLY A 77 0.79 2.49 16.57
C GLY A 77 1.08 3.16 17.91
N THR A 78 0.52 4.34 18.17
CA THR A 78 0.62 5.07 19.46
C THR A 78 -0.66 4.86 20.29
N LYS A 79 -0.67 5.34 21.53
CA LYS A 79 -1.86 5.26 22.39
C LYS A 79 -3.06 6.00 21.78
N GLU A 80 -2.81 7.14 21.12
CA GLU A 80 -3.81 8.01 20.50
C GLU A 80 -4.23 7.51 19.10
N LYS A 81 -3.31 6.85 18.39
CA LYS A 81 -3.55 6.28 17.06
C LYS A 81 -3.10 4.81 17.05
N PRO A 82 -3.89 3.89 17.64
CA PRO A 82 -3.45 2.52 17.89
C PRO A 82 -3.19 1.71 16.61
N SER A 83 -3.90 2.03 15.53
CA SER A 83 -3.71 1.39 14.23
C SER A 83 -2.47 1.92 13.52
N ARG A 84 -1.60 1.01 13.08
CA ARG A 84 -0.48 1.33 12.19
C ARG A 84 -0.94 1.44 10.75
N GLY A 85 -0.26 2.30 9.99
CA GLY A 85 -0.32 2.41 8.55
C GLY A 85 1.07 2.72 7.97
N ILE A 86 1.15 2.79 6.65
CA ILE A 86 2.35 3.25 5.94
C ILE A 86 2.00 4.41 5.01
N VAL A 87 2.95 5.31 4.87
CA VAL A 87 2.96 6.31 3.80
C VAL A 87 3.90 5.80 2.73
N LEU A 88 3.48 5.86 1.47
CA LEU A 88 4.28 5.42 0.33
C LEU A 88 5.09 6.57 -0.25
N TYR A 89 6.32 6.27 -0.65
CA TYR A 89 7.08 7.07 -1.61
C TYR A 89 6.93 6.40 -2.98
N VAL A 90 6.53 7.17 -3.99
CA VAL A 90 6.33 6.69 -5.37
C VAL A 90 7.19 7.54 -6.28
N ALA A 91 8.17 6.93 -6.93
CA ALA A 91 8.94 7.58 -7.98
C ALA A 91 8.31 7.26 -9.34
N VAL A 92 8.06 8.30 -10.14
CA VAL A 92 7.48 8.17 -11.49
C VAL A 92 8.41 8.78 -12.53
N ARG A 93 8.42 8.22 -13.74
CA ARG A 93 9.02 8.85 -14.92
C ARG A 93 8.16 10.02 -15.34
N ALA A 94 8.82 11.13 -15.68
CA ALA A 94 8.19 12.31 -16.27
C ALA A 94 7.63 12.00 -17.66
#